data_AF-A0A1F7VEA6-F1
#
_entry.id   AF-A0A1F7VEA6-F1
#
_cell.length_a   1.000
_cell.length_b   1.000
_cell.length_c   1.000
_cell.angle_alpha   90.00
_cell.angle_beta   90.00
_cell.angle_gamma   90.00
#
_symmetry.space_group_name_H-M   'P 1'
#
loop_
_entity.id
_entity.type
_entity.pdbx_description
1 polymer ?
#
loop_
_entity_poly.entity_id
_entity_poly.type
_entity_poly.pdbx_seq_one_letter_code
_entity_poly.pdbx_strand_id
1 'polypeptide(L)'
;MQKKNPLFPQKPALKWTMHVKGKMRFYGLSESRVKRVIAHPERAEAGIAPKTTAVMQPITKKGKITQEIWVMYQDKKTQRTIITAWRYPGKSPVRETIPIPGNIRDELQREGYLT
;
A
#
# COMPACT_ATOMS: atom_id res chain seq x y z
N MET A 1 -33.84 1.14 -16.09
CA MET A 1 -32.56 1.65 -15.53
C MET A 1 -32.55 1.37 -14.03
N GLN A 2 -31.74 0.42 -13.55
CA GLN A 2 -31.69 0.07 -12.11
C GLN A 2 -30.95 1.18 -11.33
N LYS A 3 -31.65 1.83 -10.40
CA LYS A 3 -31.07 2.81 -9.48
C LYS A 3 -30.22 2.07 -8.44
N LYS A 4 -28.95 2.45 -8.31
CA LYS A 4 -28.02 1.87 -7.34
C LYS A 4 -28.45 2.25 -5.91
N ASN A 5 -28.57 1.25 -5.04
CA ASN A 5 -29.05 1.39 -3.66
C ASN A 5 -28.02 2.17 -2.80
N PRO A 6 -28.40 3.29 -2.14
CA PRO A 6 -27.46 4.20 -1.47
C PRO A 6 -26.91 3.71 -0.12
N LEU A 7 -27.33 2.53 0.36
CA LEU A 7 -27.00 2.03 1.69
C LEU A 7 -25.58 1.47 1.84
N PHE A 8 -24.84 1.29 0.74
CA PHE A 8 -23.47 0.76 0.80
C PHE A 8 -22.50 1.70 0.08
N PRO A 9 -21.44 2.19 0.75
CA PRO A 9 -20.40 2.94 0.06
C PRO A 9 -19.82 2.05 -1.05
N GLN A 10 -19.97 2.50 -2.30
CA GLN A 10 -19.50 1.73 -3.44
C GLN A 10 -17.97 1.63 -3.37
N LYS A 11 -17.46 0.39 -3.30
CA LYS A 11 -16.01 0.16 -3.37
C LYS A 11 -15.47 0.77 -4.67
N PRO A 12 -14.35 1.51 -4.62
CA PRO A 12 -13.78 2.10 -5.83
C PRO A 12 -13.42 0.99 -6.82
N ALA A 13 -13.66 1.25 -8.11
CA ALA A 13 -13.28 0.30 -9.15
C ALA A 13 -11.75 0.09 -9.12
N LEU A 14 -11.29 -1.15 -9.26
CA LEU A 14 -9.85 -1.45 -9.30
C LEU A 14 -9.32 -1.39 -10.72
N LYS A 15 -8.27 -0.59 -10.95
CA LYS A 15 -7.51 -0.55 -12.21
C LYS A 15 -6.16 -1.23 -12.04
N TRP A 16 -5.86 -2.19 -12.89
CA TRP A 16 -4.61 -2.93 -12.87
C TRP A 16 -3.66 -2.38 -13.93
N THR A 17 -2.51 -1.87 -13.52
CA THR A 17 -1.45 -1.48 -14.46
C THR A 17 -0.79 -2.72 -15.08
N MET A 18 -0.10 -2.55 -16.22
CA MET A 18 0.73 -3.63 -16.79
C MET A 18 1.87 -4.02 -15.85
N HIS A 19 2.40 -3.06 -15.08
CA HIS A 19 3.47 -3.30 -14.12
C HIS A 19 3.03 -4.29 -13.03
N VAL A 20 1.89 -4.08 -12.36
CA VAL A 20 1.41 -5.04 -11.35
C VAL A 20 1.11 -6.41 -11.96
N LYS A 21 0.55 -6.47 -13.17
CA LYS A 21 0.30 -7.75 -13.85
C LYS A 21 1.60 -8.52 -14.08
N GLY A 22 2.68 -7.85 -14.47
CA GLY A 22 4.01 -8.45 -14.60
C GLY A 22 4.55 -8.97 -13.27
N LYS A 23 4.48 -8.16 -12.21
CA LYS A 23 4.94 -8.56 -10.87
C LYS A 23 4.10 -9.69 -10.26
N MET A 24 2.81 -9.71 -10.53
CA MET A 24 1.93 -10.81 -10.12
C MET A 24 2.34 -12.14 -10.74
N ARG A 25 2.67 -12.16 -12.03
CA ARG A 25 3.21 -13.35 -12.69
C ARG A 25 4.54 -13.77 -12.07
N PHE A 26 5.45 -12.80 -11.88
CA PHE A 26 6.78 -13.05 -11.32
C PHE A 26 6.74 -13.65 -9.91
N TYR A 27 5.89 -13.12 -9.02
CA TYR A 27 5.79 -13.58 -7.62
C TYR A 27 4.71 -14.64 -7.38
N GLY A 28 4.05 -15.15 -8.42
CA GLY A 28 2.92 -16.08 -8.28
C GLY A 28 1.81 -15.53 -7.38
N LEU A 29 1.37 -14.29 -7.65
CA LEU A 29 0.29 -13.63 -6.92
C LEU A 29 -0.98 -13.62 -7.77
N SER A 30 -2.07 -14.17 -7.23
CA SER A 30 -3.39 -14.09 -7.87
C SER A 30 -4.04 -12.72 -7.63
N GLU A 31 -4.98 -12.34 -8.50
CA GLU A 31 -5.79 -11.14 -8.28
C GLU A 31 -6.56 -11.20 -6.95
N SER A 32 -7.09 -12.38 -6.60
CA SER A 32 -7.79 -12.57 -5.34
C SER A 32 -6.89 -12.33 -4.13
N ARG A 33 -5.62 -12.74 -4.19
CA ARG A 33 -4.65 -12.49 -3.13
C ARG A 33 -4.35 -11.00 -3.01
N VAL A 34 -4.14 -10.30 -4.12
CA VAL A 34 -3.91 -8.84 -4.12
C VAL A 34 -5.14 -8.08 -3.61
N LYS A 35 -6.34 -8.45 -4.06
CA LYS A 35 -7.61 -7.87 -3.56
C LYS A 35 -7.76 -8.07 -2.05
N ARG A 36 -7.37 -9.24 -1.52
CA ARG A 36 -7.40 -9.53 -0.07
C ARG A 36 -6.45 -8.61 0.70
N VAL A 37 -5.22 -8.44 0.24
CA VAL A 37 -4.25 -7.54 0.88
C VAL A 37 -4.78 -6.09 0.93
N ILE A 38 -5.46 -5.64 -0.13
CA ILE A 38 -6.08 -4.31 -0.16
C ILE A 38 -7.27 -4.20 0.80
N ALA A 39 -8.08 -5.26 0.92
CA ALA A 39 -9.30 -5.24 1.74
C ALA A 39 -9.04 -5.41 3.24
N HIS A 40 -8.05 -6.23 3.59
CA HIS A 40 -7.70 -6.57 4.97
C HIS A 40 -6.17 -6.47 5.17
N PRO A 41 -5.61 -5.25 5.08
CA PRO A 41 -4.20 -5.03 5.35
C PRO A 41 -3.94 -5.13 6.86
N GLU A 42 -2.78 -5.66 7.20
CA GLU A 42 -2.27 -5.66 8.58
C GLU A 42 -1.45 -4.40 8.86
N ARG A 43 -0.83 -3.83 7.82
CA ARG A 43 -0.07 -2.56 7.88
C ARG A 43 -0.27 -1.76 6.60
N ALA A 44 -0.31 -0.44 6.75
CA ALA A 44 -0.36 0.54 5.68
C ALA A 44 0.73 1.59 5.87
N GLU A 45 1.39 1.99 4.79
CA GLU A 45 2.48 2.96 4.76
C GLU A 45 2.30 3.93 3.59
N ALA A 46 2.92 5.11 3.72
CA ALA A 46 3.11 6.00 2.58
C ALA A 46 3.97 5.29 1.52
N GLY A 47 3.46 5.23 0.29
CA GLY A 47 4.23 4.66 -0.80
C GLY A 47 5.38 5.58 -1.20
N ILE A 48 6.36 5.02 -1.92
CA ILE A 48 7.57 5.76 -2.35
C ILE A 48 7.21 6.92 -3.29
N ALA A 49 6.14 6.78 -4.07
CA ALA A 49 5.68 7.81 -4.97
C ALA A 49 4.62 8.72 -4.29
N PRO A 50 4.58 10.02 -4.62
CA PRO A 50 3.56 10.92 -4.08
C PRO A 50 2.14 10.41 -4.31
N LYS A 51 1.28 10.56 -3.29
CA LYS A 51 -0.14 10.12 -3.33
C LYS A 51 -0.31 8.62 -3.60
N THR A 52 0.65 7.80 -3.18
CA THR A 52 0.52 6.35 -3.21
C THR A 52 0.50 5.79 -1.79
N THR A 53 -0.23 4.69 -1.62
CA THR A 53 -0.33 3.96 -0.36
C THR A 53 0.17 2.55 -0.60
N ALA A 54 1.09 2.10 0.24
CA ALA A 54 1.57 0.73 0.25
C ALA A 54 0.91 0.00 1.41
N VAL A 55 0.25 -1.11 1.14
CA VAL A 55 -0.40 -1.95 2.14
C VAL A 55 0.16 -3.35 2.09
N MET A 56 0.13 -4.05 3.22
CA MET A 56 0.68 -5.40 3.28
C MET A 56 -0.13 -6.35 4.16
N GLN A 57 0.08 -7.65 3.92
CA GLN A 57 -0.41 -8.73 4.77
C GLN A 57 0.69 -9.78 4.98
N PRO A 58 0.93 -10.24 6.22
CA PRO A 58 1.91 -11.29 6.47
C PRO A 58 1.41 -12.64 5.94
N ILE A 59 2.36 -13.51 5.63
CA ILE A 59 2.18 -14.95 5.49
C ILE A 59 2.88 -15.57 6.70
N THR A 60 2.08 -16.22 7.54
CA THR A 60 2.56 -16.92 8.72
C THR A 60 2.61 -18.43 8.45
N LYS A 61 3.69 -19.08 8.89
CA LYS A 61 3.84 -20.54 8.89
C LYS A 61 4.33 -20.95 10.27
N LYS A 62 3.61 -21.88 10.93
CA LYS A 62 3.92 -22.33 12.30
C LYS A 62 4.10 -21.14 13.28
N GLY A 63 3.22 -20.13 13.20
CA GLY A 63 3.27 -18.95 14.06
C GLY A 63 4.38 -17.93 13.76
N LYS A 64 5.25 -18.17 12.77
CA LYS A 64 6.30 -17.23 12.37
C LYS A 64 6.00 -16.59 11.02
N ILE A 65 6.27 -15.30 10.88
CA ILE A 65 6.17 -14.58 9.60
C ILE A 65 7.27 -15.10 8.67
N THR A 66 6.88 -15.72 7.57
CA THR A 66 7.84 -16.21 6.56
C THR A 66 8.00 -15.22 5.43
N GLN A 67 6.93 -14.54 5.06
CA GLN A 67 6.90 -13.56 3.98
C GLN A 67 5.86 -12.49 4.28
N GLU A 68 5.99 -11.33 3.66
CA GLU A 68 4.94 -10.34 3.55
C GLU A 68 4.55 -10.18 2.09
N ILE A 69 3.26 -9.99 1.83
CA ILE A 69 2.79 -9.57 0.52
C ILE A 69 2.47 -8.09 0.60
N TRP A 70 3.11 -7.33 -0.25
CA TRP A 70 2.95 -5.89 -0.38
C TRP A 70 2.19 -5.55 -1.66
N VAL A 71 1.34 -4.53 -1.58
CA VAL A 71 0.59 -3.97 -2.69
C VAL A 71 0.65 -2.46 -2.59
N MET A 72 1.11 -1.80 -3.65
CA MET A 72 1.09 -0.34 -3.74
C MET A 72 0.03 0.11 -4.74
N TYR A 73 -0.79 1.06 -4.31
CA TYR A 73 -1.85 1.64 -5.14
C TYR A 73 -1.91 3.15 -4.98
N GLN A 74 -2.64 3.79 -5.90
CA GLN A 74 -3.02 5.19 -5.83
C GLN A 74 -4.53 5.30 -5.83
N ASP A 75 -5.07 6.04 -4.87
CA ASP A 75 -6.49 6.38 -4.84
C ASP A 75 -6.79 7.62 -5.69
N LYS A 76 -7.83 7.51 -6.52
CA LYS A 76 -8.46 8.61 -7.24
C LYS A 76 -9.95 8.65 -6.88
N LYS A 77 -10.63 9.76 -7.18
CA LYS A 77 -12.03 10.04 -6.76
C LYS A 77 -13.00 8.86 -6.94
N THR A 78 -12.84 8.04 -7.98
CA THR A 78 -13.74 6.93 -8.31
C THR A 78 -13.04 5.58 -8.51
N GLN A 79 -11.70 5.56 -8.50
CA GLN A 79 -10.91 4.42 -8.96
C GLN A 79 -9.62 4.28 -8.16
N ARG A 80 -9.29 3.05 -7.77
CA ARG A 80 -8.02 2.70 -7.15
C ARG A 80 -7.11 2.05 -8.19
N THR A 81 -5.99 2.71 -8.51
CA THR A 81 -5.02 2.21 -9.48
C THR A 81 -3.94 1.41 -8.77
N ILE A 82 -3.88 0.11 -9.03
CA ILE A 82 -2.89 -0.80 -8.47
C ILE A 82 -1.63 -0.73 -9.33
N ILE A 83 -0.54 -0.30 -8.71
CA ILE A 83 0.73 0.03 -9.38
C ILE A 83 1.67 -1.17 -9.37
N THR A 84 1.88 -1.80 -8.20
CA THR A 84 2.79 -2.94 -8.06
C THR A 84 2.38 -3.83 -6.89
N ALA A 85 2.85 -5.08 -6.90
CA ALA A 85 2.69 -6.03 -5.82
C ALA A 85 3.94 -6.92 -5.73
N TRP A 86 4.42 -7.24 -4.54
CA TRP A 86 5.62 -8.04 -4.37
C TRP A 86 5.59 -8.89 -3.10
N ARG A 87 6.45 -9.91 -3.06
CA ARG A 87 6.73 -10.67 -1.85
C ARG A 87 8.01 -10.15 -1.21
N TYR A 88 7.98 -9.89 0.08
CA TYR A 88 9.15 -9.60 0.89
C TYR A 88 9.48 -10.82 1.76
N PRO A 89 10.73 -11.30 1.79
CA PRO A 89 11.11 -12.42 2.65
C PRO A 89 11.22 -11.98 4.11
N GLY A 90 10.48 -12.64 5.01
CA GLY A 90 10.44 -12.26 6.43
C GLY A 90 9.59 -11.02 6.71
N LYS A 91 9.98 -10.26 7.75
CA LYS A 91 9.32 -9.03 8.19
C LYS A 91 10.07 -7.83 7.61
N SER A 92 9.39 -6.95 6.88
CA SER A 92 10.05 -5.75 6.35
C SER A 92 10.27 -4.71 7.44
N PRO A 93 11.35 -3.90 7.35
CA PRO A 93 11.58 -2.82 8.28
C PRO A 93 10.39 -1.86 8.28
N VAL A 94 9.99 -1.40 9.45
CA VAL A 94 9.01 -0.32 9.57
C VAL A 94 9.73 0.95 9.18
N ARG A 95 9.25 1.63 8.13
CA ARG A 95 9.74 2.96 7.78
C ARG A 95 9.13 3.95 8.76
N GLU A 96 9.72 4.06 9.95
CA GLU A 96 9.56 5.28 10.73
C GLU A 96 10.11 6.44 9.90
N THR A 97 9.46 7.59 10.00
CA THR A 97 9.97 8.88 9.50
C THR A 97 11.47 8.92 9.76
N ILE A 98 12.28 9.10 8.70
CA ILE A 98 13.73 9.28 8.84
C ILE A 98 13.92 10.30 9.96
N PRO A 99 14.63 9.97 11.06
CA PRO A 99 14.84 10.95 12.11
C PRO A 99 15.57 12.13 11.48
N ILE A 100 14.89 13.27 11.39
CA ILE A 100 15.51 14.50 10.94
C ILE A 100 16.59 14.82 11.99
N PRO A 101 17.88 14.89 11.61
CA PRO A 101 18.92 15.31 12.54
C PRO A 101 18.53 16.63 13.20
N GLY A 102 18.78 16.80 14.50
CA GLY A 102 18.28 17.94 15.28
C GLY A 102 18.58 19.30 14.64
N ASN A 103 19.76 19.45 14.03
CA ASN A 103 20.16 20.65 13.30
C ASN A 103 19.26 20.99 12.10
N ILE A 104 18.78 19.98 11.36
CA ILE A 104 17.86 20.19 10.22
C ILE A 104 16.44 20.47 10.71
N ARG A 105 16.04 19.90 11.86
CA ARG A 105 14.74 20.16 12.46
C ARG A 105 14.64 21.62 12.92
N ASP A 106 15.69 22.13 13.55
CA ASP A 106 15.76 23.52 14.03
C ASP A 106 15.77 24.52 12.86
N GLU A 107 16.44 24.17 11.76
CA GLU A 107 16.45 24.95 10.52
C GLU A 107 15.06 25.02 9.88
N LEU A 108 14.39 23.88 9.71
CA LEU A 108 13.03 23.83 9.15
C LEU A 108 11.98 24.53 10.02
N GLN A 109 12.15 24.53 11.35
CA GLN A 109 11.29 25.26 12.28
C GLN A 109 11.53 26.78 12.19
N ARG A 110 12.79 27.21 12.02
CA ARG A 110 13.14 28.63 11.83
C ARG A 110 12.63 29.17 10.49
N GLU A 111 12.62 28.34 9.45
CA GLU A 111 12.14 28.68 8.11
C GLU A 111 10.62 28.52 7.92
N GLY A 112 9.90 28.01 8.93
CA GLY A 112 8.44 27.94 8.93
C GLY A 112 7.84 26.78 8.12
N TYR A 113 8.65 25.78 7.75
CA TYR A 113 8.19 24.57 7.05
C TYR A 113 7.62 23.50 8.00
N LEU A 114 7.89 23.63 9.30
CA LEU A 114 7.32 22.82 10.37
C LEU A 114 6.62 23.75 11.37
N THR A 115 5.32 23.58 11.54
CA THR A 115 4.48 24.28 12.55
C THR A 115 4.37 23.47 13.82
#